data_AF-A0A7C1CCX7-F1
#
_entry.id   AF-A0A7C1CCX7-F1
#
_cell.length_a   1.000
_cell.length_b   1.000
_cell.length_c   1.000
_cell.angle_alpha   90.00
_cell.angle_beta   90.00
_cell.angle_gamma   90.00
#
_symmetry.space_group_name_H-M   'P 1'
#
loop_
_entity.id
_entity.type
_entity.pdbx_description
1 polymer ?
#
loop_
_entity_poly.entity_id
_entity_poly.type
_entity_poly.pdbx_seq_one_letter_code
_entity_poly.pdbx_strand_id
1 'polypeptide(L)'
;MSKYTTLRVSLEDKQRLERLAKLAGKKSVAEALRFALTIAEKELEQSKTIPSKVLSSLAYARDIGETNAEKVDEYVYGAEK
;
A
#
# COMPACT_ATOMS: atom_id res chain seq x y z
N MET A 1 17.83 12.84 21.87
CA MET A 1 18.55 13.47 20.74
C MET A 1 18.12 12.80 19.45
N SER A 2 17.66 13.55 18.46
CA SER A 2 17.37 12.98 17.14
C SER A 2 18.66 12.41 16.56
N LYS A 3 18.73 11.10 16.35
CA LYS A 3 19.83 10.44 15.65
C LYS A 3 19.82 10.96 14.21
N TYR A 4 20.81 11.75 13.83
CA TYR A 4 21.01 12.18 12.45
C TYR A 4 22.03 11.27 11.77
N THR A 5 21.81 10.98 10.50
CA THR A 5 22.72 10.19 9.66
C THR A 5 23.06 11.02 8.43
N THR A 6 24.34 11.06 8.08
CA THR A 6 24.80 11.74 6.86
C THR A 6 24.92 10.71 5.74
N LEU A 7 24.15 10.90 4.68
CA LEU A 7 24.22 10.06 3.48
C LEU A 7 24.91 10.84 2.36
N ARG A 8 25.86 10.19 1.69
CA ARG A 8 26.44 10.72 0.44
C ARG A 8 25.55 10.27 -0.71
N VAL A 9 25.12 11.23 -1.51
CA VAL A 9 24.31 11.02 -2.72
C VAL A 9 25.01 11.70 -3.88
N SER A 10 24.74 11.23 -5.10
CA SER A 10 25.24 11.89 -6.30
C SER A 10 24.67 13.30 -6.42
N LEU A 11 25.38 14.17 -7.14
CA LEU A 11 24.89 15.52 -7.46
C LEU A 11 23.56 15.47 -8.24
N GLU A 12 23.40 14.46 -9.09
CA GLU A 12 22.19 14.27 -9.88
C GLU A 12 20.99 13.88 -9.00
N ASP A 13 21.19 12.96 -8.05
CA ASP A 13 20.13 12.54 -7.11
C ASP A 13 19.71 13.68 -6.20
N LYS A 14 20.66 14.51 -5.77
CA LYS A 14 20.36 15.75 -5.03
C LYS A 14 19.45 16.67 -5.86
N GLN A 15 19.77 16.90 -7.13
CA GLN A 15 18.93 17.73 -8.02
C GLN A 15 17.55 17.11 -8.27
N ARG A 16 17.44 15.77 -8.36
CA ARG A 16 16.15 15.07 -8.45
C ARG A 16 15.32 15.26 -7.18
N LEU A 17 15.94 15.15 -6.01
CA LEU A 17 15.27 15.36 -4.72
C LEU A 17 14.84 16.82 -4.53
N GLU A 18 15.63 17.80 -4.97
CA GLU A 18 15.23 19.21 -4.95
C GLU A 18 14.04 19.49 -5.86
N ARG A 19 14.00 18.88 -7.06
CA ARG A 19 12.82 18.94 -7.95
C ARG A 19 11.59 18.32 -7.30
N LEU A 20 11.74 17.14 -6.69
CA LEU A 20 10.66 16.48 -5.94
C LEU A 20 10.19 17.32 -4.76
N ALA A 21 11.10 17.97 -4.04
CA ALA A 21 10.75 18.86 -2.93
C ALA A 21 9.88 20.03 -3.40
N LYS A 22 10.23 20.65 -4.54
CA LYS A 22 9.42 21.72 -5.15
C LYS A 22 8.05 21.23 -5.57
N LEU A 23 7.97 20.10 -6.26
CA LEU A 23 6.72 19.53 -6.75
C LEU A 23 5.79 19.10 -5.60
N ALA A 24 6.35 18.53 -4.54
CA ALA A 24 5.60 18.08 -3.37
C ALA A 24 5.35 19.19 -2.33
N GLY A 25 5.79 20.43 -2.60
CA GLY A 25 5.62 21.57 -1.67
C GLY A 25 6.37 21.41 -0.34
N LYS A 26 7.45 20.64 -0.31
CA LYS A 26 8.19 20.28 0.91
C LYS A 26 9.29 21.31 1.21
N LYS A 27 9.53 21.58 2.49
CA LYS A 27 10.46 22.62 2.95
C LYS A 27 11.93 22.18 2.91
N SER A 28 12.19 20.88 2.83
CA SER A 28 13.55 20.35 2.81
C SER A 28 13.73 19.12 1.91
N VAL A 29 14.95 18.95 1.41
CA VAL A 29 15.39 17.75 0.67
C VAL A 29 15.20 16.47 1.50
N ALA A 30 15.41 16.56 2.82
CA ALA A 30 15.21 15.43 3.73
C ALA A 30 13.73 15.02 3.89
N GLU A 31 12.80 15.96 3.79
CA GLU A 31 11.37 15.65 3.78
C GLU A 31 10.93 15.05 2.44
N ALA A 32 11.52 15.50 1.33
CA ALA A 32 11.29 14.91 0.01
C ALA A 32 11.83 13.47 -0.05
N LEU A 33 13.01 13.23 0.52
CA LEU A 33 13.58 11.89 0.64
C LEU A 33 12.68 10.96 1.47
N ARG A 34 12.21 11.43 2.65
CA ARG A 34 11.26 10.67 3.48
C ARG A 34 9.97 10.33 2.73
N PHE A 35 9.44 11.29 1.97
CA PHE A 35 8.25 11.06 1.16
C PHE A 35 8.48 10.00 0.07
N ALA A 36 9.61 10.08 -0.64
CA ALA A 36 9.98 9.09 -1.65
C ALA A 36 10.13 7.69 -1.03
N LEU A 37 10.73 7.59 0.16
CA LEU A 37 10.86 6.32 0.89
C LEU A 37 9.50 5.74 1.26
N THR A 38 8.57 6.55 1.78
CA THR A 38 7.21 6.08 2.11
C THR A 38 6.46 5.56 0.88
N ILE A 39 6.62 6.19 -0.27
CA ILE A 39 6.03 5.69 -1.53
C ILE A 39 6.67 4.36 -1.92
N ALA A 40 8.01 4.27 -1.86
CA ALA A 40 8.70 3.03 -2.20
C ALA A 40 8.31 1.87 -1.26
N GLU A 41 8.17 2.13 0.04
CA GLU A 41 7.69 1.16 1.02
C GLU A 41 6.27 0.68 0.68
N LYS A 42 5.37 1.62 0.39
CA LYS A 42 3.99 1.31 0.01
C LYS A 42 3.91 0.49 -1.28
N GLU A 43 4.68 0.85 -2.29
CA GLU A 43 4.75 0.10 -3.56
C GLU A 43 5.32 -1.31 -3.35
N LEU A 44 6.35 -1.46 -2.52
CA LEU A 44 6.94 -2.76 -2.19
C LEU A 44 5.96 -3.64 -1.39
N GLU A 45 5.21 -3.06 -0.44
CA GLU A 45 4.14 -3.74 0.29
C GLU A 45 3.00 -4.16 -0.65
N GLN A 46 2.56 -3.27 -1.54
CA GLN A 46 1.51 -3.57 -2.51
C GLN A 46 1.95 -4.68 -3.48
N SER A 47 3.21 -4.71 -3.90
CA SER A 47 3.75 -5.78 -4.76
C SER A 47 3.73 -7.17 -4.11
N LYS A 48 3.70 -7.25 -2.77
CA LYS A 48 3.53 -8.53 -2.06
C LYS A 48 2.11 -9.09 -2.17
N THR A 49 1.15 -8.28 -2.61
CA THR A 49 -0.22 -8.72 -2.85
C THR A 49 -0.25 -9.45 -4.18
N ILE A 50 0.08 -10.75 -4.15
CA ILE A 50 0.07 -11.58 -5.34
C ILE A 50 -1.39 -11.68 -5.81
N PRO A 51 -1.74 -11.25 -7.04
CA PRO A 51 -3.11 -11.39 -7.56
C PRO A 51 -3.58 -12.85 -7.54
N SER A 52 -2.64 -13.79 -7.64
CA SER A 52 -2.92 -15.22 -7.51
C SER A 52 -3.43 -15.62 -6.12
N LYS A 53 -3.06 -14.90 -5.05
CA LYS A 53 -3.63 -15.14 -3.71
C LYS A 53 -5.12 -14.77 -3.67
N VAL A 54 -5.51 -13.66 -4.29
CA VAL A 54 -6.92 -13.24 -4.40
C VAL A 54 -7.71 -14.25 -5.23
N LEU A 55 -7.14 -14.71 -6.35
CA LEU A 55 -7.75 -15.78 -7.16
C LEU A 55 -7.82 -17.12 -6.41
N SER A 56 -6.82 -17.46 -5.60
CA SER A 56 -6.85 -18.68 -4.78
C SER A 56 -7.88 -18.59 -3.65
N SER A 57 -8.14 -17.40 -3.09
CA SER A 57 -9.25 -17.22 -2.14
C SER A 57 -10.61 -17.37 -2.82
N LEU A 58 -10.73 -17.02 -4.10
CA LEU A 58 -11.95 -17.28 -4.88
C LEU A 58 -12.17 -18.78 -5.14
N ALA A 59 -11.14 -19.62 -5.13
CA ALA A 59 -11.30 -21.08 -5.24
C ALA A 59 -12.00 -21.69 -4.01
N TYR A 60 -11.95 -21.02 -2.86
CA TYR A 60 -12.70 -21.39 -1.65
C TYR A 60 -14.07 -20.72 -1.57
N ALA A 61 -14.39 -19.80 -2.48
CA ALA A 61 -15.73 -19.24 -2.57
C ALA A 61 -16.65 -20.33 -3.11
N ARG A 62 -17.51 -20.85 -2.23
CA ARG A 62 -18.56 -21.80 -2.60
C ARG A 62 -19.49 -21.07 -3.57
N ASP A 63 -19.81 -21.69 -4.70
CA ASP A 63 -20.88 -21.17 -5.57
C ASP A 63 -22.20 -21.32 -4.81
N ILE A 64 -22.81 -20.19 -4.45
CA ILE A 64 -24.02 -20.10 -3.65
C ILE A 64 -25.27 -19.81 -4.51
N GLY A 65 -25.11 -19.75 -5.84
CA GLY A 65 -26.21 -19.45 -6.77
C GLY A 65 -26.74 -18.02 -6.64
N GLU A 66 -27.98 -17.78 -7.09
CA GLU A 66 -28.64 -16.47 -6.92
C GLU A 66 -28.88 -16.17 -5.43
N THR A 67 -28.05 -15.28 -4.88
CA THR A 67 -28.17 -14.85 -3.49
C THR A 67 -28.81 -13.47 -3.38
N ASN A 68 -29.69 -13.32 -2.39
CA ASN A 68 -30.20 -12.02 -1.97
C ASN A 68 -29.33 -11.45 -0.83
N ALA A 69 -28.71 -10.30 -1.07
CA ALA A 69 -27.84 -9.62 -0.10
C ALA A 69 -28.57 -9.17 1.19
N GLU A 70 -29.91 -9.16 1.20
CA GLU A 70 -30.69 -8.88 2.41
C GLU A 70 -30.76 -10.06 3.38
N LYS A 71 -30.38 -11.27 2.94
CA LYS A 71 -30.43 -12.51 3.75
C LYS A 71 -29.06 -12.98 4.23
N VAL A 72 -28.07 -12.07 4.28
CA VAL A 72 -26.68 -12.39 4.63
C VAL A 72 -26.56 -13.09 5.97
N ASP A 73 -27.33 -12.67 6.98
CA ASP A 73 -27.29 -13.29 8.31
C ASP A 73 -27.74 -14.76 8.28
N GLU A 74 -28.75 -15.10 7.49
CA GLU A 74 -29.25 -16.47 7.33
C GLU A 74 -28.21 -17.38 6.66
N TYR A 75 -27.45 -16.86 5.70
CA TYR A 75 -26.43 -17.60 4.96
C TYR A 75 -25.12 -17.76 5.73
N VAL A 76 -24.75 -16.76 6.55
CA VAL A 76 -23.48 -16.76 7.28
C VAL A 76 -23.60 -17.50 8.60
N TYR A 77 -24.69 -17.31 9.34
CA TYR A 77 -24.84 -17.90 10.67
C TYR A 77 -25.61 -19.23 10.65
N GLY A 78 -26.30 -19.53 9.55
CA GLY A 78 -27.25 -20.64 9.48
C GLY A 78 -28.44 -20.33 10.39
N ALA A 79 -29.66 -20.58 9.93
CA ALA A 79 -30.82 -20.49 10.81
C ALA A 79 -30.58 -21.38 12.04
N GLU A 80 -30.34 -20.76 13.21
CA GLU A 80 -30.31 -21.46 14.48
C GLU A 80 -31.63 -22.25 14.58
N LYS A 81 -31.50 -23.57 14.62
CA LYS A 81 -32.62 -24.51 14.75
C LYS A 81 -33.19 -24.46 16.17
#